data_AF-A0A0P9FZB0-F1
#
_entry.id   AF-A0A0P9FZB0-F1
#
_cell.length_a   1.000
_cell.length_b   1.000
_cell.length_c   1.000
_cell.angle_alpha   90.00
_cell.angle_beta   90.00
_cell.angle_gamma   90.00
#
_symmetry.space_group_name_H-M   'P 1'
#
loop_
_entity.id
_entity.type
_entity.pdbx_description
1 polymer ?
#
loop_
_entity_poly.entity_id
_entity_poly.type
_entity_poly.pdbx_seq_one_letter_code
_entity_poly.pdbx_strand_id
1 'polypeptide(L)'
;MHHKAFSVELLQRINPLDASYAIVEYVNSKLRRRYMEIAEGYKAGKLSIENEMDLQRVFTCPLGLHRSLNLVAVCFLPDEINDFNPEWASVQHYRHAREWDRFKIGEADGLAEKAYQVVGAYPLRKIPRPFKWEEKSTAELIAKWLKKEG
;
A
#
# COMPACT_ATOMS: atom_id res chain seq x y z
N MET A 1 5.35 -8.28 1.86
CA MET A 1 5.17 -9.14 0.66
C MET A 1 5.93 -8.53 -0.50
N HIS A 2 6.70 -9.33 -1.22
CA HIS A 2 7.43 -8.86 -2.39
C HIS A 2 6.50 -8.84 -3.62
N HIS A 3 6.61 -7.83 -4.50
CA HIS A 3 5.71 -7.71 -5.66
C HIS A 3 5.85 -8.87 -6.66
N LYS A 4 7.03 -9.49 -6.75
CA LYS A 4 7.28 -10.69 -7.58
C LYS A 4 6.84 -12.01 -6.91
N ALA A 5 6.23 -11.94 -5.74
CA ALA A 5 5.62 -13.12 -5.10
C ALA A 5 4.36 -13.60 -5.85
N PHE A 6 3.75 -12.72 -6.64
CA PHE A 6 2.64 -13.05 -7.54
C PHE A 6 3.18 -13.58 -8.88
N SER A 7 2.56 -14.62 -9.41
CA SER A 7 2.88 -15.13 -10.74
C SER A 7 2.40 -14.18 -11.85
N VAL A 8 3.02 -14.28 -13.02
CA VAL A 8 2.60 -13.50 -14.19
C VAL A 8 1.20 -13.94 -14.62
N GLU A 9 0.91 -15.23 -14.53
CA GLU A 9 -0.37 -15.85 -14.86
C GLU A 9 -1.52 -15.29 -14.01
N LEU A 10 -1.28 -15.10 -12.70
CA LEU A 10 -2.25 -14.46 -11.82
C LEU A 10 -2.48 -12.99 -12.23
N LEU A 11 -1.41 -12.23 -12.41
CA LEU A 11 -1.49 -10.78 -12.69
C LEU A 11 -2.11 -10.48 -14.07
N GLN A 12 -2.11 -11.44 -14.99
CA GLN A 12 -2.85 -11.36 -16.25
C GLN A 12 -4.37 -11.52 -16.07
N ARG A 13 -4.80 -12.22 -15.01
CA ARG A 13 -6.21 -12.52 -14.73
C ARG A 13 -6.83 -11.52 -13.74
N ILE A 14 -6.05 -11.06 -12.76
CA ILE A 14 -6.48 -10.15 -11.70
C ILE A 14 -5.59 -8.92 -11.76
N ASN A 15 -6.20 -7.73 -11.85
CA ASN A 15 -5.47 -6.48 -11.82
C ASN A 15 -4.64 -6.39 -10.50
N PRO A 16 -3.36 -5.98 -10.53
CA PRO A 16 -2.55 -5.85 -9.32
C PRO A 16 -3.18 -5.00 -8.22
N LEU A 17 -3.91 -3.94 -8.60
CA LEU A 17 -4.63 -3.07 -7.66
C LEU A 17 -5.77 -3.82 -6.96
N ASP A 18 -6.55 -4.56 -7.74
CA ASP A 18 -7.66 -5.36 -7.22
C ASP A 18 -7.16 -6.48 -6.31
N ALA A 19 -6.08 -7.16 -6.72
CA ALA A 19 -5.44 -8.19 -5.89
C ALA A 19 -4.96 -7.59 -4.55
N SER A 20 -4.28 -6.44 -4.59
CA SER A 20 -3.78 -5.76 -3.40
C SER A 20 -4.91 -5.36 -2.45
N TYR A 21 -5.97 -4.75 -2.99
CA TYR A 21 -7.14 -4.35 -2.22
C TYR A 21 -7.86 -5.54 -1.60
N ALA A 22 -8.12 -6.57 -2.41
CA ALA A 22 -8.84 -7.75 -1.97
C ALA A 22 -8.09 -8.45 -0.84
N ILE A 23 -6.76 -8.57 -0.92
CA ILE A 23 -5.93 -9.23 0.11
C ILE A 23 -6.07 -8.52 1.46
N VAL A 24 -5.91 -7.20 1.49
CA VAL A 24 -5.96 -6.43 2.74
C VAL A 24 -7.37 -6.45 3.34
N GLU A 25 -8.42 -6.26 2.52
CA GLU A 25 -9.82 -6.40 2.99
C GLU A 25 -10.12 -7.80 3.50
N TYR A 26 -9.63 -8.83 2.81
CA TYR A 26 -9.83 -10.21 3.22
C TYR A 26 -9.20 -10.45 4.60
N VAL A 27 -7.95 -10.02 4.80
CA VAL A 27 -7.27 -10.13 6.10
C VAL A 27 -8.01 -9.33 7.18
N ASN A 28 -8.39 -8.09 6.89
CA ASN A 28 -9.18 -7.25 7.79
C ASN A 28 -10.49 -7.92 8.19
N SER A 29 -11.24 -8.48 7.25
CA SER A 29 -12.50 -9.18 7.52
C SER A 29 -12.34 -10.37 8.48
N LYS A 30 -11.18 -11.05 8.43
CA LYS A 30 -10.90 -12.23 9.26
C LYS A 30 -10.32 -11.87 10.63
N LEU A 31 -9.55 -10.80 10.73
CA LEU A 31 -8.76 -10.47 11.92
C LEU A 31 -9.27 -9.25 12.70
N ARG A 32 -10.30 -8.54 12.19
CA ARG A 32 -10.88 -7.34 12.84
C ARG A 32 -11.12 -7.49 14.34
N ARG A 33 -11.74 -8.60 14.76
CA ARG A 33 -12.01 -8.85 16.19
C ARG A 33 -10.73 -8.85 17.02
N ARG A 34 -9.68 -9.53 16.53
CA ARG A 34 -8.40 -9.66 17.23
C ARG A 34 -7.68 -8.31 17.33
N TYR A 35 -7.75 -7.46 16.31
CA TYR A 35 -7.18 -6.11 16.37
C TYR A 35 -7.90 -5.21 17.37
N MET A 36 -9.23 -5.32 17.47
CA MET A 36 -10.02 -4.60 18.47
C MET A 36 -9.65 -5.03 19.89
N GLU A 37 -9.52 -6.34 20.13
CA GLU A 37 -9.07 -6.90 21.42
C GLU A 37 -7.68 -6.37 21.82
N ILE A 38 -6.74 -6.32 20.86
CA ILE A 38 -5.39 -5.76 21.09
C ILE A 38 -5.47 -4.25 21.37
N ALA A 39 -6.22 -3.50 20.57
CA ALA A 39 -6.37 -2.06 20.74
C ALA A 39 -6.93 -1.70 22.12
N GLU A 40 -7.93 -2.45 22.60
CA GLU A 40 -8.52 -2.26 23.92
C GLU A 40 -7.52 -2.65 25.04
N GLY A 41 -6.92 -3.83 24.94
CA GLY A 41 -5.98 -4.33 25.95
C GLY A 41 -4.76 -3.43 26.17
N TYR A 42 -4.26 -2.79 25.12
CA TYR A 42 -3.10 -1.89 25.19
C TYR A 42 -3.47 -0.40 25.17
N LYS A 43 -4.77 -0.05 25.25
CA LYS A 43 -5.27 1.33 25.11
C LYS A 43 -4.76 2.03 23.84
N ALA A 44 -4.51 1.25 22.79
CA ALA A 44 -3.98 1.69 21.51
C ALA A 44 -5.11 2.13 20.58
N GLY A 45 -5.86 3.17 20.96
CA GLY A 45 -7.02 3.66 20.20
C GLY A 45 -6.72 4.19 18.79
N LYS A 46 -5.43 4.31 18.44
CA LYS A 46 -4.96 4.70 17.09
C LYS A 46 -4.53 3.51 16.23
N LEU A 47 -4.62 2.27 16.73
CA LEU A 47 -4.27 1.09 15.94
C LEU A 47 -5.26 0.95 14.78
N SER A 48 -4.75 1.06 13.56
CA SER A 48 -5.52 0.90 12.33
C SER A 48 -4.78 0.00 11.36
N ILE A 49 -5.54 -0.70 10.52
CA ILE A 49 -5.01 -1.36 9.31
C ILE A 49 -5.66 -0.68 8.14
N GLU A 50 -4.86 0.09 7.42
CA GLU A 50 -5.30 0.90 6.30
C GLU A 50 -5.27 0.08 5.01
N ASN A 51 -6.32 0.22 4.20
CA ASN A 51 -6.40 -0.31 2.85
C ASN A 51 -6.62 0.83 1.85
N GLU A 52 -5.76 1.83 1.94
CA GLU A 52 -5.82 3.03 1.10
C GLU A 52 -4.99 2.83 -0.18
N MET A 53 -5.70 2.74 -1.30
CA MET A 53 -5.10 2.58 -2.63
C MET A 53 -4.89 3.95 -3.28
N ASP A 54 -3.76 4.59 -2.96
CA ASP A 54 -3.34 5.87 -3.54
C ASP A 54 -2.01 5.72 -4.29
N LEU A 55 -2.03 6.03 -5.60
CA LEU A 55 -0.85 5.96 -6.47
C LEU A 55 0.23 6.97 -6.12
N GLN A 56 -0.12 8.06 -5.42
CA GLN A 56 0.83 9.07 -4.95
C GLN A 56 1.39 8.74 -3.55
N ARG A 57 0.93 7.64 -2.93
CA ARG A 57 1.36 7.27 -1.59
C ARG A 57 2.84 6.89 -1.59
N VAL A 58 3.59 7.55 -0.72
CA VAL A 58 4.99 7.23 -0.45
C VAL A 58 5.08 6.30 0.76
N PHE A 59 5.96 5.31 0.65
CA PHE A 59 6.28 4.39 1.75
C PHE A 59 7.68 4.69 2.27
N THR A 60 7.90 4.43 3.56
CA THR A 60 9.22 4.55 4.17
C THR A 60 10.15 3.52 3.55
N CYS A 61 11.30 3.97 3.04
CA CYS A 61 12.33 3.06 2.54
C CYS A 61 13.01 2.33 3.71
N PRO A 62 13.40 1.07 3.54
CA PRO A 62 14.26 0.39 4.50
C PRO A 62 15.52 1.19 4.80
N LEU A 63 15.95 1.19 6.06
CA LEU A 63 17.06 1.96 6.61
C LEU A 63 16.90 3.49 6.55
N GLY A 64 15.72 3.99 6.19
CA GLY A 64 15.38 5.40 6.32
C GLY A 64 15.29 5.83 7.79
N LEU A 65 15.79 7.02 8.10
CA LEU A 65 15.65 7.62 9.43
C LEU A 65 14.26 8.21 9.61
N HIS A 66 13.68 8.03 10.79
CA HIS A 66 12.41 8.65 11.12
C HIS A 66 12.60 10.16 11.35
N ARG A 67 11.73 10.98 10.75
CA ARG A 67 11.87 12.45 10.74
C ARG A 67 11.85 13.12 12.13
N SER A 68 11.24 12.49 13.13
CA SER A 68 10.99 13.07 14.46
C SER A 68 11.37 12.17 15.62
N LEU A 69 11.77 10.92 15.33
CA LEU A 69 12.12 9.93 16.35
C LEU A 69 13.55 9.49 16.04
N ASN A 70 14.34 9.21 17.07
CA ASN A 70 15.69 8.71 16.89
C ASN A 70 15.70 7.21 16.57
N LEU A 71 14.99 6.84 15.50
CA LEU A 71 14.77 5.46 15.05
C LEU A 71 15.04 5.32 13.55
N VAL A 72 15.39 4.12 13.14
CA VAL A 72 15.61 3.71 11.75
C VAL A 72 14.62 2.63 11.34
N ALA A 73 14.11 2.70 10.11
CA ALA A 73 13.19 1.71 9.56
C ALA A 73 13.94 0.39 9.30
N VAL A 74 13.71 -0.62 10.13
CA VAL A 74 14.32 -1.95 9.98
C VAL A 74 13.36 -2.96 9.38
N CYS A 75 13.91 -3.92 8.65
CA CYS A 75 13.20 -5.10 8.19
C CYS A 75 13.64 -6.29 9.06
N PHE A 76 12.70 -7.17 9.38
CA PHE A 76 12.95 -8.41 10.10
C PHE A 76 12.16 -9.54 9.44
N LEU A 77 12.58 -10.78 9.67
CA LEU A 77 11.95 -11.94 9.05
C LEU A 77 10.66 -12.32 9.80
N PRO A 78 9.65 -12.90 9.11
CA PRO A 78 8.37 -13.22 9.75
C PRO A 78 8.47 -14.17 10.96
N ASP A 79 9.45 -15.07 10.98
CA ASP A 79 9.73 -16.00 12.08
C ASP A 79 10.31 -15.31 13.32
N GLU A 80 10.87 -14.11 13.17
CA GLU A 80 11.40 -13.29 14.26
C GLU A 80 10.32 -12.45 14.96
N ILE A 81 9.05 -12.50 14.51
CA ILE A 81 7.98 -11.62 15.02
C ILE A 81 7.76 -11.73 16.52
N ASN A 82 7.93 -12.93 17.10
CA ASN A 82 7.73 -13.16 18.54
C ASN A 82 8.87 -12.58 19.39
N ASP A 83 10.05 -12.36 18.78
CA ASP A 83 11.23 -11.79 19.42
C ASP A 83 11.40 -10.30 19.14
N PHE A 84 10.50 -9.73 18.31
CA PHE A 84 10.57 -8.33 17.91
C PHE A 84 10.51 -7.40 19.12
N ASN A 85 11.44 -6.47 19.18
CA ASN A 85 11.49 -5.41 20.18
C ASN A 85 11.76 -4.07 19.48
N PRO A 86 11.04 -2.98 19.83
CA PRO A 86 11.29 -1.64 19.30
C PRO A 86 12.77 -1.18 19.34
N GLU A 87 13.58 -1.65 20.29
CA GLU A 87 15.01 -1.36 20.35
C GLU A 87 15.78 -1.79 19.09
N TRP A 88 15.26 -2.75 18.31
CA TRP A 88 15.84 -3.15 17.03
C TRP A 88 15.88 -2.00 16.02
N ALA A 89 15.06 -0.97 16.20
CA ALA A 89 15.03 0.23 15.38
C ALA A 89 15.94 1.36 15.93
N SER A 90 16.74 1.12 16.97
CA SER A 90 17.67 2.12 17.52
C SER A 90 18.77 2.47 16.52
N VAL A 91 19.00 3.76 16.29
CA VAL A 91 19.98 4.25 15.29
C VAL A 91 21.41 3.74 15.55
N GLN A 92 21.77 3.49 16.82
CA GLN A 92 23.13 3.06 17.19
C GLN A 92 23.35 1.55 16.99
N HIS A 93 22.32 0.73 17.19
CA HIS A 93 22.44 -0.73 17.28
C HIS A 93 21.30 -1.45 16.56
N TYR A 94 20.88 -0.92 15.41
CA TYR A 94 19.73 -1.44 14.69
C TYR A 94 19.96 -2.88 14.23
N ARG A 95 18.89 -3.68 14.23
CA ARG A 95 18.88 -5.04 13.66
C ARG A 95 18.06 -5.03 12.39
N HIS A 96 18.73 -5.22 11.26
CA HIS A 96 18.11 -5.28 9.94
C HIS A 96 18.43 -6.60 9.26
N ALA A 97 17.41 -7.39 8.95
CA ALA A 97 17.53 -8.62 8.17
C ALA A 97 17.93 -8.27 6.75
N ARG A 98 19.00 -8.88 6.22
CA ARG A 98 19.46 -8.63 4.83
C ARG A 98 18.62 -9.32 3.76
N GLU A 99 17.93 -10.38 4.16
CA GLU A 99 17.17 -11.27 3.28
C GLU A 99 15.66 -11.01 3.35
N TRP A 100 15.28 -9.78 3.73
CA TRP A 100 13.89 -9.37 3.90
C TRP A 100 13.08 -9.36 2.59
N ASP A 101 13.77 -9.27 1.46
CA ASP A 101 13.19 -9.19 0.12
C ASP A 101 13.07 -10.57 -0.56
N ARG A 102 13.40 -11.66 0.15
CA ARG A 102 13.22 -13.03 -0.37
C ARG A 102 11.76 -13.31 -0.72
N PHE A 103 11.57 -13.97 -1.85
CA PHE A 103 10.26 -14.40 -2.32
C PHE A 103 10.37 -15.66 -3.17
N LYS A 104 9.26 -16.36 -3.32
CA LYS A 104 9.06 -17.42 -4.32
C LYS A 104 7.94 -17.00 -5.25
N ILE A 105 8.19 -17.07 -6.57
CA ILE A 105 7.17 -16.75 -7.58
C ILE A 105 5.96 -17.65 -7.36
N GLY A 106 4.78 -17.05 -7.30
CA GLY A 106 3.50 -17.72 -7.11
C GLY A 106 3.14 -18.06 -5.66
N GLU A 107 3.99 -17.74 -4.68
CA GLU A 107 3.67 -18.03 -3.27
C GLU A 107 2.45 -17.25 -2.75
N ALA A 108 2.15 -16.11 -3.38
CA ALA A 108 1.03 -15.24 -3.00
C ALA A 108 -0.27 -15.52 -3.77
N ASP A 109 -0.23 -16.36 -4.81
CA ASP A 109 -1.35 -16.53 -5.74
C ASP A 109 -2.59 -17.08 -5.07
N GLY A 110 -2.44 -18.15 -4.28
CA GLY A 110 -3.58 -18.77 -3.59
C GLY A 110 -4.27 -17.82 -2.62
N LEU A 111 -3.50 -16.92 -1.97
CA LEU A 111 -4.08 -15.87 -1.12
C LEU A 111 -4.83 -14.84 -1.97
N ALA A 112 -4.23 -14.38 -3.07
CA ALA A 112 -4.81 -13.39 -3.96
C ALA A 112 -6.12 -13.87 -4.59
N GLU A 113 -6.15 -15.09 -5.12
CA GLU A 113 -7.34 -15.68 -5.73
C GLU A 113 -8.47 -15.82 -4.71
N LYS A 114 -8.16 -16.36 -3.52
CA LYS A 114 -9.15 -16.52 -2.45
C LYS A 114 -9.68 -15.17 -1.98
N ALA A 115 -8.80 -14.20 -1.80
CA ALA A 115 -9.18 -12.87 -1.37
C ALA A 115 -10.08 -12.19 -2.40
N TYR A 116 -9.70 -12.26 -3.68
CA TYR A 116 -10.48 -11.69 -4.78
C TYR A 116 -11.84 -12.38 -4.95
N GLN A 117 -11.95 -13.69 -4.76
CA GLN A 117 -13.22 -14.41 -4.78
C GLN A 117 -14.18 -13.95 -3.66
N VAL A 118 -13.65 -13.63 -2.47
CA VAL A 118 -14.46 -13.27 -1.30
C VAL A 118 -14.80 -11.78 -1.28
N VAL A 119 -13.84 -10.92 -1.61
CA VAL A 119 -13.97 -9.46 -1.52
C VAL A 119 -14.40 -8.85 -2.85
N GLY A 120 -13.89 -9.36 -3.96
CA GLY A 120 -14.03 -8.76 -5.29
C GLY A 120 -12.96 -7.70 -5.60
N ALA A 121 -13.21 -6.97 -6.69
CA ALA A 121 -12.33 -5.91 -7.19
C ALA A 121 -12.34 -4.66 -6.29
N TYR A 122 -11.31 -3.83 -6.45
CA TYR A 122 -11.28 -2.53 -5.79
C TYR A 122 -12.47 -1.69 -6.26
N PRO A 123 -13.34 -1.22 -5.34
CA PRO A 123 -14.40 -0.31 -5.69
C PRO A 123 -13.75 1.01 -6.06
N LEU A 124 -13.48 1.21 -7.35
CA LEU A 124 -13.16 2.52 -7.87
C LEU A 124 -14.28 3.45 -7.38
N ARG A 125 -13.95 4.36 -6.44
CA ARG A 125 -14.68 5.64 -6.38
C ARG A 125 -14.75 6.06 -7.84
N LYS A 126 -15.94 6.24 -8.40
CA LYS A 126 -16.11 6.71 -9.78
C LYS A 126 -15.28 7.98 -9.87
N ILE A 127 -14.02 7.87 -10.27
CA ILE A 127 -13.21 9.01 -10.66
C ILE A 127 -14.06 9.53 -11.81
N PRO A 128 -14.68 10.73 -11.69
CA PRO A 128 -15.38 11.30 -12.82
C PRO A 128 -14.41 11.16 -13.97
N ARG A 129 -14.84 10.52 -15.07
CA ARG A 129 -14.01 10.44 -16.29
C ARG A 129 -13.34 11.80 -16.42
N PRO A 130 -12.00 11.87 -16.56
CA PRO A 130 -11.31 13.15 -16.56
C PRO A 130 -12.13 14.06 -17.45
N PHE A 131 -12.64 15.15 -16.85
CA PHE A 131 -13.44 16.12 -17.58
C PHE A 131 -12.62 16.39 -18.83
N LYS A 132 -13.16 16.09 -20.02
CA LYS A 132 -12.48 16.43 -21.27
C LYS A 132 -12.34 17.94 -21.21
N TRP A 133 -11.19 18.41 -20.77
CA TRP A 133 -10.75 19.73 -21.16
C TRP A 133 -10.66 19.60 -22.68
N GLU A 134 -11.58 20.24 -23.39
CA GLU A 134 -11.22 20.71 -24.71
C GLU A 134 -9.97 21.55 -24.46
N GLU A 135 -8.80 20.97 -24.70
CA GLU A 135 -7.55 21.70 -24.77
C GLU A 135 -7.76 22.72 -25.89
N LYS A 136 -8.21 23.91 -25.49
CA LYS A 136 -8.28 25.03 -26.42
C LYS A 136 -6.87 25.21 -26.94
N SER A 137 -6.68 25.01 -28.24
CA SER A 137 -5.35 25.12 -28.82
C SER A 137 -4.75 26.48 -28.48
N THR A 138 -3.43 26.57 -28.37
CA THR A 138 -2.75 27.84 -28.09
C THR A 138 -3.22 28.96 -29.02
N ALA A 139 -3.57 28.62 -30.27
CA ALA A 139 -4.15 29.54 -31.24
C ALA A 139 -5.54 30.08 -30.83
N GLU A 140 -6.39 29.27 -30.22
CA GLU A 140 -7.71 29.71 -29.73
C GLU A 140 -7.58 30.65 -28.52
N LEU A 141 -6.59 30.43 -27.67
CA LEU A 141 -6.29 31.32 -26.54
C LEU A 141 -5.74 32.67 -27.01
N ILE A 142 -4.83 32.66 -28.00
CA ILE A 142 -4.29 33.88 -28.63
C ILE A 142 -5.41 34.68 -29.31
N ALA A 143 -6.25 34.03 -30.10
CA ALA A 143 -7.37 34.69 -30.79
C ALA A 143 -8.39 35.30 -29.83
N LYS A 144 -8.66 34.62 -28.70
CA LYS A 144 -9.54 35.15 -27.65
C LYS A 144 -8.94 36.37 -26.96
N TRP A 145 -7.62 36.40 -26.76
CA TRP A 145 -6.93 37.51 -26.13
C TRP A 145 -6.92 38.76 -27.03
N LEU A 146 -6.62 38.58 -28.32
CA LEU A 146 -6.65 39.67 -29.30
C LEU A 146 -8.05 40.29 -29.49
N LYS A 147 -9.12 39.51 -29.35
CA LYS A 147 -10.50 40.03 -29.38
C LYS A 147 -10.90 40.82 -28.13
N LYS A 148 -10.12 40.77 -27.05
CA LYS A 148 -10.43 41.46 -25.79
C LYS A 148 -9.77 42.84 -25.70
N GLU A 149 -8.80 43.13 -26.57
CA GLU A 149 -8.07 44.41 -26.64
C GLU A 149 -8.51 45.32 -27.80
N GLY A 150 -9.55 44.93 -28.56
CA GLY A 150 -10.21 45.77 -29.56
C GLY A 150 -11.64 46.10 -29.16
#